data_AF-A0A2E7DS24-F1
#
_entry.id   AF-A0A2E7DS24-F1
#
_cell.length_a   1.000
_cell.length_b   1.000
_cell.length_c   1.000
_cell.angle_alpha   90.00
_cell.angle_beta   90.00
_cell.angle_gamma   90.00
#
_symmetry.space_group_name_H-M   'P 1'
#
loop_
_entity.id
_entity.type
_entity.pdbx_description
1 polymer ?
#
loop_
_entity_poly.entity_id
_entity_poly.type
_entity_poly.pdbx_seq_one_letter_code
_entity_poly.pdbx_strand_id
1 'polypeptide(L)'
;MAETDESPKKEAKNTITMDVPEEGSLQSRSTAKPTILEQLRTEISKKVERPEIEIPIPEREHVSVRFSPNITQHQLRAWRKNSGENTKDGFDPLKFACYVVGSTCTAILINDEIAQDENGVDVTFASPEILEMTNDIRPIPDGIRRFYGVDPHLEATALTILDHAGYGDEVDAVENPTKE
;
A
#
# COMPACT_ATOMS: atom_id res chain seq x y z
N MET A 1 6.95 -50.45 -52.40
CA MET A 1 6.48 -51.85 -52.54
C MET A 1 6.68 -52.54 -51.20
N ALA A 2 5.73 -53.43 -50.86
CA ALA A 2 5.60 -54.29 -49.67
C ALA A 2 4.61 -53.82 -48.57
N GLU A 3 3.39 -54.37 -48.69
CA GLU A 3 2.46 -54.82 -47.62
C GLU A 3 3.20 -55.72 -46.59
N THR A 4 2.77 -56.01 -45.36
CA THR A 4 1.52 -56.56 -44.78
C THR A 4 1.64 -56.47 -43.24
N ASP A 5 0.62 -56.06 -42.48
CA ASP A 5 -0.31 -56.89 -41.66
C ASP A 5 0.33 -57.84 -40.62
N GLU A 6 0.13 -57.56 -39.31
CA GLU A 6 -0.25 -58.59 -38.31
C GLU A 6 -0.83 -57.94 -37.02
N SER A 7 -2.04 -58.38 -36.65
CA SER A 7 -2.83 -58.08 -35.42
C SER A 7 -2.24 -58.81 -34.16
N PRO A 8 -2.77 -58.81 -32.89
CA PRO A 8 -4.17 -58.55 -32.46
C PRO A 8 -4.47 -58.09 -30.98
N LYS A 9 -5.80 -58.02 -30.66
CA LYS A 9 -6.51 -58.18 -29.35
C LYS A 9 -6.45 -57.03 -28.32
N LYS A 10 -7.56 -56.30 -28.10
CA LYS A 10 -8.75 -56.57 -27.25
C LYS A 10 -8.51 -56.41 -25.74
N GLU A 11 -9.17 -55.41 -25.14
CA GLU A 11 -10.00 -55.44 -23.90
C GLU A 11 -10.29 -53.98 -23.47
N ALA A 12 -11.44 -53.38 -23.83
CA ALA A 12 -12.74 -53.43 -23.17
C ALA A 12 -12.78 -52.79 -21.76
N LYS A 13 -13.37 -51.59 -21.64
CA LYS A 13 -14.71 -51.35 -21.04
C LYS A 13 -14.97 -49.89 -20.66
N ASN A 14 -16.14 -49.42 -21.14
CA ASN A 14 -17.08 -48.49 -20.53
C ASN A 14 -16.56 -47.16 -19.98
N THR A 15 -16.81 -46.09 -20.74
CA THR A 15 -17.21 -44.81 -20.15
C THR A 15 -18.58 -44.41 -20.70
N ILE A 16 -19.47 -44.21 -19.75
CA ILE A 16 -20.87 -43.86 -19.85
C ILE A 16 -20.98 -42.49 -20.51
N THR A 17 -21.72 -42.41 -21.61
CA THR A 17 -22.24 -41.18 -22.18
C THR A 17 -23.20 -40.57 -21.16
N MET A 18 -22.83 -39.45 -20.55
CA MET A 18 -23.79 -38.57 -19.88
C MET A 18 -24.09 -37.42 -20.83
N ASP A 19 -25.28 -37.47 -21.40
CA ASP A 19 -26.00 -36.33 -21.96
C ASP A 19 -25.84 -35.11 -21.06
N VAL A 20 -25.36 -34.02 -21.64
CA VAL A 20 -25.35 -32.68 -21.04
C VAL A 20 -26.75 -32.13 -21.21
N PRO A 21 -27.54 -31.93 -20.13
CA PRO A 21 -28.79 -31.20 -20.24
C PRO A 21 -28.51 -29.71 -20.33
N GLU A 22 -29.26 -29.11 -21.24
CA GLU A 22 -29.28 -27.74 -21.70
C GLU A 22 -29.23 -26.65 -20.63
N GLU A 23 -28.73 -25.51 -21.10
CA GLU A 23 -28.78 -24.17 -20.52
C GLU A 23 -30.14 -23.84 -19.88
N GLY A 24 -30.23 -24.08 -18.57
CA GLY A 24 -31.40 -23.76 -17.74
C GLY A 24 -31.17 -22.53 -16.87
N SER A 25 -31.52 -21.36 -17.40
CA SER A 25 -32.06 -20.19 -16.69
C SER A 25 -31.47 -19.80 -15.31
N LEU A 26 -30.42 -18.95 -15.31
CA LEU A 26 -30.06 -18.11 -14.14
C LEU A 26 -30.82 -16.76 -14.11
N GLN A 27 -31.78 -16.56 -15.01
CA GLN A 27 -32.60 -15.34 -15.08
C GLN A 27 -33.88 -15.48 -14.26
N SER A 28 -33.77 -15.58 -12.93
CA SER A 28 -34.91 -15.27 -12.02
C SER A 28 -34.52 -15.25 -10.53
N ARG A 29 -33.43 -14.58 -10.15
CA ARG A 29 -33.32 -14.07 -8.77
C ARG A 29 -33.63 -12.59 -8.74
N SER A 30 -34.93 -12.36 -8.69
CA SER A 30 -35.64 -11.29 -7.99
C SER A 30 -34.82 -10.06 -7.57
N THR A 31 -35.32 -8.92 -8.04
CA THR A 31 -35.30 -7.58 -7.48
C THR A 31 -35.74 -7.51 -5.99
N ALA A 32 -35.11 -8.29 -5.12
CA ALA A 32 -35.23 -8.18 -3.67
C ALA A 32 -34.15 -7.20 -3.18
N LYS A 33 -34.52 -6.29 -2.27
CA LYS A 33 -33.55 -5.43 -1.58
C LYS A 33 -32.44 -6.34 -1.00
N PRO A 34 -31.15 -6.01 -1.21
CA PRO A 34 -30.07 -6.87 -0.74
C PRO A 34 -30.23 -7.07 0.75
N THR A 35 -30.14 -8.34 1.17
CA THR A 35 -30.19 -8.69 2.59
C THR A 35 -29.06 -7.99 3.34
N ILE A 36 -29.20 -7.78 4.65
CA ILE A 36 -28.15 -7.15 5.47
C ILE A 36 -26.81 -7.89 5.31
N LEU A 37 -26.84 -9.22 5.15
CA LEU A 37 -25.65 -10.03 4.91
C LEU A 37 -25.04 -9.83 3.52
N GLU A 38 -25.85 -9.59 2.48
CA GLU A 38 -25.36 -9.25 1.15
C GLU A 38 -24.77 -7.85 1.11
N GLN A 39 -25.40 -6.88 1.78
CA GLN A 39 -24.84 -5.53 1.95
C GLN A 39 -23.51 -5.58 2.68
N LEU A 40 -23.42 -6.36 3.77
CA LEU A 40 -22.19 -6.56 4.53
C LEU A 40 -21.12 -7.24 3.66
N ARG A 41 -21.48 -8.25 2.85
CA ARG A 41 -20.55 -8.91 1.92
C ARG A 41 -20.01 -7.92 0.87
N THR A 42 -20.88 -7.09 0.31
CA THR A 42 -20.48 -6.05 -0.64
C THR A 42 -19.54 -5.05 0.02
N GLU A 43 -19.83 -4.60 1.24
CA GLU A 43 -18.97 -3.63 1.92
C GLU A 43 -17.61 -4.20 2.30
N ILE A 44 -17.58 -5.42 2.88
CA ILE A 44 -16.32 -6.11 3.23
C ILE A 44 -15.47 -6.41 1.99
N SER A 45 -16.10 -6.60 0.82
CA SER A 45 -15.36 -6.85 -0.42
C SER A 45 -14.67 -5.61 -0.99
N LYS A 46 -15.04 -4.40 -0.56
CA LYS A 46 -14.37 -3.18 -0.99
C LYS A 46 -13.00 -3.10 -0.35
N LYS A 47 -12.02 -2.61 -1.11
CA LYS A 47 -10.70 -2.31 -0.56
C LYS A 47 -10.84 -1.12 0.40
N VAL A 48 -10.51 -1.35 1.66
CA VAL A 48 -10.49 -0.29 2.68
C VAL A 48 -9.16 0.43 2.57
N GLU A 49 -9.21 1.72 2.24
CA GLU A 49 -8.06 2.60 2.19
C GLU A 49 -8.34 3.85 3.02
N ARG A 50 -7.30 4.34 3.69
CA ARG A 50 -7.32 5.61 4.41
C ARG A 50 -7.05 6.75 3.42
N PRO A 51 -7.68 7.93 3.61
CA PRO A 51 -7.44 9.09 2.76
C PRO A 51 -5.99 9.56 2.89
N GLU A 52 -5.50 10.18 1.83
CA GLU A 52 -4.19 10.82 1.84
C GLU A 52 -4.19 12.05 2.77
N ILE A 53 -3.03 12.30 3.38
CA ILE A 53 -2.81 13.43 4.28
C ILE A 53 -1.79 14.38 3.68
N GLU A 54 -1.91 15.65 3.98
CA GLU A 54 -0.97 16.68 3.54
C GLU A 54 -0.29 17.27 4.77
N ILE A 55 1.05 17.30 4.76
CA ILE A 55 1.85 17.80 5.87
C ILE A 55 2.77 18.92 5.35
N PRO A 56 2.68 20.15 5.90
CA PRO A 56 3.59 21.24 5.55
C PRO A 56 4.99 21.00 6.11
N ILE A 57 6.02 21.42 5.38
CA ILE A 57 7.42 21.30 5.80
C ILE A 57 7.81 22.54 6.62
N PRO A 58 8.14 22.42 7.93
CA PRO A 58 8.28 23.59 8.81
C PRO A 58 9.28 24.65 8.35
N GLU A 59 10.41 24.24 7.78
CA GLU A 59 11.52 25.14 7.38
C GLU A 59 11.48 25.54 5.90
N ARG A 60 10.43 25.16 5.17
CA ARG A 60 10.26 25.49 3.75
C ARG A 60 8.88 26.08 3.54
N GLU A 61 8.83 27.40 3.49
CA GLU A 61 7.60 28.13 3.22
C GLU A 61 6.96 27.64 1.92
N HIS A 62 5.64 27.47 1.96
CA HIS A 62 4.80 27.04 0.84
C HIS A 62 5.10 25.63 0.29
N VAL A 63 5.95 24.83 0.94
CA VAL A 63 6.19 23.43 0.56
C VAL A 63 5.41 22.50 1.48
N SER A 64 4.56 21.66 0.89
CA SER A 64 3.88 20.58 1.60
C SER A 64 4.08 19.26 0.85
N VAL A 65 3.87 18.15 1.56
CA VAL A 65 4.02 16.81 0.99
C VAL A 65 2.78 16.00 1.30
N ARG A 66 2.26 15.32 0.28
CA ARG A 66 1.13 14.41 0.38
C ARG A 66 1.61 12.99 0.63
N PHE A 67 0.98 12.34 1.60
CA PHE A 67 1.31 11.00 2.03
C PHE A 67 0.08 10.09 2.03
N SER A 68 0.29 8.82 1.67
CA SER A 68 -0.71 7.77 1.84
C SER A 68 -0.45 7.02 3.17
N PRO A 69 -1.33 7.12 4.18
CA PRO A 69 -1.16 6.43 5.46
C PRO A 69 -1.56 4.94 5.40
N ASN A 70 -1.62 4.34 4.21
CA ASN A 70 -1.99 2.93 4.00
C ASN A 70 -0.79 1.99 4.22
N ILE A 71 -0.34 1.90 5.47
CA ILE A 71 0.87 1.15 5.86
C ILE A 71 0.51 -0.23 6.42
N THR A 72 1.09 -1.28 5.83
CA THR A 72 0.95 -2.65 6.32
C THR A 72 2.01 -3.01 7.38
N GLN A 73 1.67 -3.95 8.27
CA GLN A 73 2.61 -4.53 9.24
C GLN A 73 3.86 -5.13 8.58
N HIS A 74 3.73 -5.68 7.37
CA HIS A 74 4.86 -6.23 6.62
C HIS A 74 5.83 -5.13 6.19
N GLN A 75 5.32 -4.01 5.66
CA GLN A 75 6.13 -2.84 5.33
C GLN A 75 6.86 -2.30 6.57
N LEU A 76 6.13 -2.12 7.68
CA LEU A 76 6.70 -1.60 8.93
C LEU A 76 7.87 -2.47 9.44
N ARG A 77 7.70 -3.80 9.44
CA ARG A 77 8.76 -4.75 9.80
C ARG A 77 9.96 -4.67 8.85
N ALA A 78 9.71 -4.56 7.54
CA ALA A 78 10.77 -4.42 6.56
C ALA A 78 11.58 -3.13 6.78
N TRP A 79 10.90 -2.01 7.04
CA TRP A 79 11.55 -0.75 7.34
C TRP A 79 12.38 -0.81 8.63
N ARG A 80 11.85 -1.38 9.72
CA ARG A 80 12.63 -1.56 10.97
C ARG A 80 13.87 -2.42 10.77
N LYS A 81 13.75 -3.53 10.03
CA LYS A 81 14.87 -4.39 9.68
C LYS A 81 15.93 -3.64 8.86
N ASN A 82 15.50 -2.87 7.86
CA ASN A 82 16.41 -2.09 7.01
C ASN A 82 17.07 -0.92 7.77
N SER A 83 16.46 -0.50 8.88
CA SER A 83 17.01 0.47 9.83
C SER A 83 17.89 -0.14 10.92
N GLY A 84 18.24 -1.43 10.84
CA GLY A 84 19.25 -2.00 11.73
C GLY A 84 18.73 -2.67 13.01
N GLU A 85 17.42 -2.91 13.16
CA GLU A 85 16.84 -3.57 14.35
C GLU A 85 17.52 -4.91 14.73
N ASN A 86 18.11 -5.60 13.75
CA ASN A 86 18.83 -6.87 13.95
C ASN A 86 20.35 -6.79 13.67
N THR A 87 20.91 -5.59 13.57
CA THR A 87 22.35 -5.39 13.32
C THR A 87 23.10 -5.07 14.61
N LYS A 88 24.43 -5.18 14.58
CA LYS A 88 25.29 -4.85 15.74
C LYS A 88 25.27 -3.35 16.07
N ASP A 89 25.01 -2.52 15.06
CA ASP A 89 24.98 -1.06 15.19
C ASP A 89 23.68 -0.56 15.85
N GLY A 90 22.68 -1.44 15.97
CA GLY A 90 21.39 -1.12 16.56
C GLY A 90 20.42 -0.46 15.59
N PHE A 91 19.24 -0.13 16.11
CA PHE A 91 18.17 0.52 15.36
C PHE A 91 18.46 2.01 15.16
N ASP A 92 18.45 2.44 13.89
CA ASP A 92 18.58 3.82 13.46
C ASP A 92 17.19 4.45 13.28
N PRO A 93 16.72 5.29 14.22
CA PRO A 93 15.39 5.90 14.16
C PRO A 93 15.24 6.86 13.00
N LEU A 94 16.31 7.55 12.63
CA LEU A 94 16.28 8.55 11.56
C LEU A 94 16.17 7.88 10.19
N LYS A 95 16.94 6.81 9.97
CA LYS A 95 16.79 5.99 8.77
C LYS A 95 15.41 5.35 8.69
N PHE A 96 14.83 4.95 9.82
CA PHE A 96 13.44 4.48 9.87
C PHE A 96 12.44 5.57 9.48
N ALA A 97 12.60 6.80 9.98
CA ALA A 97 11.79 7.95 9.57
C ALA A 97 11.89 8.21 8.06
N CYS A 98 13.10 8.15 7.47
CA CYS A 98 13.28 8.22 6.01
C CYS A 98 12.50 7.15 5.26
N TYR A 99 12.46 5.90 5.77
CA TYR A 99 11.68 4.83 5.15
C TYR A 99 10.18 5.11 5.18
N VAL A 100 9.65 5.57 6.32
CA VAL A 100 8.22 5.90 6.46
C VAL A 100 7.85 7.01 5.48
N VAL A 101 8.54 8.14 5.55
CA VAL A 101 8.26 9.33 4.73
C VAL A 101 8.49 9.03 3.24
N GLY A 102 9.62 8.40 2.90
CA GLY A 102 9.98 8.10 1.52
C GLY A 102 9.04 7.10 0.84
N SER A 103 8.57 6.09 1.58
CA SER A 103 7.72 5.02 1.01
C SER A 103 6.24 5.41 0.93
N THR A 104 5.83 6.43 1.66
CA THR A 104 4.41 6.87 1.73
C THR A 104 4.14 8.15 0.96
N CYS A 105 5.18 8.85 0.49
CA CYS A 105 5.06 10.05 -0.33
C CYS A 105 4.33 9.75 -1.65
N THR A 106 3.22 10.44 -1.89
CA THR A 106 2.46 10.36 -3.14
C THR A 106 2.74 11.55 -4.06
N ALA A 107 2.89 12.74 -3.49
CA ALA A 107 3.18 13.96 -4.25
C ALA A 107 3.85 15.03 -3.38
N ILE A 108 4.66 15.89 -3.99
CA ILE A 108 5.20 17.10 -3.38
C ILE A 108 4.43 18.30 -3.95
N LEU A 109 4.08 19.24 -3.09
CA LEU A 109 3.32 20.43 -3.45
C LEU A 109 4.13 21.69 -3.16
N ILE A 110 3.91 22.72 -3.98
CA ILE A 110 4.40 24.07 -3.77
C ILE A 110 3.27 25.06 -4.03
N ASN A 111 3.01 25.98 -3.09
CA ASN A 111 1.87 26.91 -3.16
C ASN A 111 0.52 26.21 -3.41
N ASP A 112 0.28 25.07 -2.74
CA ASP A 112 -0.92 24.23 -2.89
C ASP A 112 -1.10 23.59 -4.30
N GLU A 113 -0.10 23.70 -5.17
CA GLU A 113 -0.07 23.06 -6.49
C GLU A 113 0.82 21.82 -6.48
N ILE A 114 0.36 20.73 -7.08
CA ILE A 114 1.12 19.48 -7.20
C ILE A 114 2.26 19.70 -8.20
N ALA A 115 3.50 19.45 -7.76
CA ALA A 115 4.65 19.45 -8.64
C ALA A 115 4.59 18.22 -9.55
N GLN A 116 4.64 18.44 -10.86
CA GLN A 116 4.66 17.39 -11.87
C GLN A 116 5.93 17.48 -12.73
N ASP A 117 6.41 16.34 -13.19
CA ASP A 117 7.52 16.26 -14.14
C ASP A 117 7.08 16.65 -15.56
N GLU A 118 8.01 16.61 -16.52
CA GLU A 118 7.74 16.91 -17.94
C GLU A 118 6.69 15.98 -18.58
N ASN A 119 6.43 14.82 -17.98
CA ASN A 119 5.47 13.82 -18.45
C ASN A 119 4.10 13.93 -17.74
N GLY A 120 3.94 14.88 -16.82
CA GLY A 120 2.73 15.03 -16.00
C GLY A 120 2.62 14.02 -14.87
N VAL A 121 3.73 13.42 -14.44
CA VAL A 121 3.80 12.50 -13.29
C VAL A 121 4.08 13.29 -12.03
N ASP A 122 3.29 13.04 -10.99
CA ASP A 122 3.46 13.68 -9.69
C ASP A 122 4.84 13.38 -9.11
N VAL A 123 5.53 14.44 -8.68
CA VAL A 123 6.90 14.37 -8.19
C VAL A 123 6.92 13.82 -6.76
N THR A 124 7.82 12.88 -6.50
CA THR A 124 8.07 12.28 -5.19
C THR A 124 9.55 12.39 -4.82
N PHE A 125 9.93 11.95 -3.62
CA PHE A 125 11.36 11.92 -3.23
C PHE A 125 12.24 11.07 -4.15
N ALA A 126 11.68 10.09 -4.84
CA ALA A 126 12.41 9.24 -5.78
C ALA A 126 12.53 9.84 -7.19
N SER A 127 11.85 10.95 -7.46
CA SER A 127 11.89 11.62 -8.77
C SER A 127 13.27 12.23 -9.04
N PRO A 128 13.82 12.12 -10.27
CA PRO A 128 15.14 12.62 -10.61
C PRO A 128 15.37 14.09 -10.26
N GLU A 129 14.35 14.94 -10.42
CA GLU A 129 14.39 16.37 -10.16
C GLU A 129 14.63 16.65 -8.67
N ILE A 130 13.99 15.89 -7.78
CA ILE A 130 14.21 16.00 -6.33
C ILE A 130 15.61 15.53 -5.96
N LEU A 131 16.07 14.43 -6.55
CA LEU A 131 17.42 13.90 -6.30
C LEU A 131 18.50 14.88 -6.77
N GLU A 132 18.30 15.54 -7.90
CA GLU A 132 19.20 16.60 -8.39
C GLU A 132 19.19 17.81 -7.46
N MET A 133 18.01 18.31 -7.05
CA MET A 133 17.88 19.44 -6.13
C MET A 133 18.47 19.16 -4.75
N THR A 134 18.41 17.91 -4.30
CA THR A 134 19.02 17.48 -3.03
C THR A 134 20.49 17.06 -3.17
N ASN A 135 21.02 17.00 -4.39
CA ASN A 135 22.38 16.52 -4.69
C ASN A 135 22.65 15.12 -4.12
N ASP A 136 21.73 14.19 -4.37
CA ASP A 136 21.82 12.80 -3.96
C ASP A 136 21.49 11.84 -5.12
N ILE A 137 21.84 10.57 -4.93
CA ILE A 137 21.64 9.50 -5.94
C ILE A 137 20.45 8.60 -5.55
N ARG A 138 20.05 8.63 -4.26
CA ARG A 138 18.97 7.81 -3.72
C ARG A 138 18.14 8.63 -2.73
N PRO A 139 16.82 8.40 -2.69
CA PRO A 139 15.94 9.13 -1.77
C PRO A 139 16.24 8.81 -0.31
N ILE A 140 16.41 7.52 0.01
CA ILE A 140 16.60 7.04 1.39
C ILE A 140 18.08 6.65 1.60
N PRO A 141 18.73 7.12 2.67
CA PRO A 141 18.25 8.10 3.65
C PRO A 141 18.53 9.56 3.25
N ASP A 142 19.62 9.81 2.54
CA ASP A 142 20.25 11.13 2.47
C ASP A 142 19.41 12.17 1.69
N GLY A 143 18.79 11.79 0.56
CA GLY A 143 17.96 12.71 -0.23
C GLY A 143 16.81 13.32 0.57
N ILE A 144 16.11 12.48 1.33
CA ILE A 144 15.01 12.92 2.21
C ILE A 144 15.54 13.76 3.38
N ARG A 145 16.68 13.38 3.99
CA ARG A 145 17.28 14.17 5.07
C ARG A 145 17.68 15.55 4.59
N ARG A 146 18.29 15.67 3.41
CA ARG A 146 18.65 16.97 2.82
C ARG A 146 17.43 17.77 2.38
N PHE A 147 16.38 17.10 1.91
CA PHE A 147 15.12 17.76 1.62
C PHE A 147 14.56 18.44 2.89
N TYR A 148 14.47 17.71 4.01
CA TYR A 148 13.99 18.28 5.27
C TYR A 148 14.96 19.27 5.91
N GLY A 149 16.27 19.04 5.79
CA GLY A 149 17.34 19.86 6.36
C GLY A 149 17.48 19.75 7.89
N VAL A 150 16.41 19.38 8.60
CA VAL A 150 16.35 19.28 10.06
C VAL A 150 15.78 17.92 10.45
N ASP A 151 16.63 17.06 11.01
CA ASP A 151 16.31 15.67 11.37
C ASP A 151 15.07 15.56 12.29
N PRO A 152 14.89 16.38 13.35
CA PRO A 152 13.66 16.36 14.16
C PRO A 152 12.35 16.60 13.40
N HIS A 153 12.36 17.43 12.35
CA HIS A 153 11.15 17.66 11.54
C HIS A 153 10.79 16.42 10.72
N LEU A 154 11.80 15.72 10.20
CA LEU A 154 11.60 14.46 9.50
C LEU A 154 11.00 13.39 10.43
N GLU A 155 11.53 13.27 11.65
CA GLU A 155 11.00 12.34 12.64
C GLU A 155 9.57 12.68 13.05
N ALA A 156 9.25 13.96 13.26
CA ALA A 156 7.90 14.42 13.58
C ALA A 156 6.89 14.12 12.45
N THR A 157 7.29 14.31 11.19
CA THR A 157 6.46 13.91 10.04
C THR A 157 6.23 12.40 10.03
N ALA A 158 7.27 11.59 10.24
CA ALA A 158 7.14 10.14 10.25
C ALA A 158 6.17 9.65 11.34
N LEU A 159 6.21 10.26 12.53
CA LEU A 159 5.26 9.98 13.61
C LEU A 159 3.84 10.35 13.22
N THR A 160 3.63 11.56 12.69
CA THR A 160 2.32 12.01 12.19
C THR A 160 1.73 11.03 11.18
N ILE A 161 2.53 10.54 10.22
CA ILE A 161 2.10 9.54 9.24
C ILE A 161 1.70 8.22 9.93
N LEU A 162 2.48 7.76 10.91
CA LEU A 162 2.19 6.52 11.65
C LEU A 162 0.93 6.63 12.49
N ASP A 163 0.68 7.78 13.11
CA ASP A 163 -0.55 8.08 13.86
C ASP A 163 -1.75 8.01 12.91
N HIS A 164 -1.69 8.68 11.76
CA HIS A 164 -2.71 8.58 10.72
C HIS A 164 -2.87 7.18 10.12
N ALA A 165 -1.84 6.33 10.19
CA ALA A 165 -1.88 4.93 9.80
C ALA A 165 -2.42 4.01 10.92
N GLY A 166 -2.70 4.54 12.11
CA GLY A 166 -3.25 3.81 13.25
C GLY A 166 -2.22 3.00 14.02
N TYR A 167 -0.94 3.38 13.90
CA TYR A 167 0.16 2.86 14.73
C TYR A 167 0.54 3.82 15.85
N GLY A 168 -0.18 4.93 16.00
CA GLY A 168 -0.05 5.86 17.11
C GLY A 168 -0.67 5.33 18.41
N ASP A 169 -0.25 5.91 19.53
CA ASP A 169 -0.82 5.62 20.85
C ASP A 169 -2.15 6.38 21.01
N GLU A 170 -3.22 5.91 20.37
CA GLU A 170 -4.57 6.28 20.80
C GLU A 170 -4.87 5.55 22.11
N VAL A 171 -4.56 6.19 23.24
CA VAL A 171 -5.22 5.88 24.51
C VAL A 171 -6.67 6.33 24.38
N ASP A 172 -7.51 5.48 23.81
CA ASP A 172 -8.93 5.55 24.05
C ASP A 172 -9.12 5.45 25.57
N ALA A 173 -9.31 6.61 26.20
CA ALA A 173 -9.87 6.70 27.53
C ALA A 173 -11.31 6.22 27.40
N VAL A 174 -11.49 4.89 27.35
CA VAL A 174 -12.77 4.24 27.59
C VAL A 174 -13.13 4.65 29.01
N GLU A 175 -13.95 5.71 29.11
CA GLU A 175 -14.56 6.09 30.36
C GLU A 175 -15.21 4.84 30.94
N ASN A 176 -14.69 4.44 32.10
CA ASN A 176 -15.10 3.25 32.80
C ASN A 176 -16.63 3.28 32.98
N PRO A 177 -17.42 2.35 32.41
CA PRO A 177 -18.89 2.40 32.42
C PRO A 177 -19.51 2.10 33.80
N THR A 178 -18.73 2.21 34.88
CA THR A 178 -19.15 1.96 36.27
C THR A 178 -19.21 3.23 37.12
N LYS A 179 -19.26 4.42 36.50
CA LYS A 179 -19.71 5.63 37.21
C LYS A 179 -21.23 5.74 37.16
N GLU A 180 -21.89 4.96 38.01
CA GLU A 180 -23.19 5.29 38.61
C GLU A 180 -23.02 5.44 40.12
#